data_AF-A0A8J6N9L2-F1
#
_entry.id   AF-A0A8J6N9L2-F1
#
_cell.length_a   1.000
_cell.length_b   1.000
_cell.length_c   1.000
_cell.angle_alpha   90.00
_cell.angle_beta   90.00
_cell.angle_gamma   90.00
#
_symmetry.space_group_name_H-M   'P 1'
#
loop_
_entity.id
_entity.type
_entity.pdbx_description
1 polymer ?
#
loop_
_entity_poly.entity_id
_entity_poly.type
_entity_poly.pdbx_seq_one_letter_code
_entity_poly.pdbx_strand_id
1 'polypeptide(L)'
;MYTDDKAIFTIGIAAEMLDIHPRTLRIYEEEGLITPARKGQWRYFTMDDLKWVGCLREMIHSHGVSIAAIKKLLKYTPCWNITDCPFEKRKQCSAFMSNGLVPKKINRVIPLKHKSNLAA
;
A
#
# COMPACT_ATOMS: atom_id res chain seq x y z
N MET A 1 4.17 -22.14 -1.25
CA MET A 1 3.88 -23.30 -0.40
C MET A 1 3.00 -22.78 0.73
N TYR A 2 1.73 -23.14 0.78
CA TYR A 2 0.87 -22.74 1.90
C TYR A 2 1.23 -23.64 3.08
N THR A 3 1.50 -23.06 4.24
CA THR A 3 1.58 -23.82 5.49
C THR A 3 0.17 -24.33 5.79
N ASP A 4 0.02 -25.63 6.03
CA ASP A 4 -1.27 -26.30 6.19
C ASP A 4 -2.16 -25.74 7.33
N ASP A 5 -1.62 -24.87 8.18
CA ASP A 5 -2.33 -24.24 9.31
C ASP A 5 -3.06 -22.91 8.99
N LYS A 6 -3.00 -22.40 7.75
CA LYS A 6 -3.75 -21.19 7.37
C LYS A 6 -5.03 -21.54 6.63
N ALA A 7 -6.18 -21.27 7.25
CA ALA A 7 -7.48 -21.38 6.59
C ALA A 7 -7.49 -20.59 5.26
N ILE A 8 -7.90 -21.26 4.18
CA ILE A 8 -7.91 -20.72 2.82
C ILE A 8 -9.36 -20.57 2.35
N PHE A 9 -9.72 -19.37 1.92
CA PHE A 9 -11.06 -18.99 1.46
C PHE A 9 -11.06 -18.75 -0.05
N THR A 10 -12.11 -19.17 -0.75
CA THR A 10 -12.35 -18.77 -2.13
C THR A 10 -12.84 -17.33 -2.19
N ILE A 11 -12.79 -16.70 -3.37
CA ILE A 11 -13.26 -15.30 -3.53
C ILE A 11 -14.72 -15.08 -3.07
N GLY A 12 -15.59 -16.09 -3.24
CA GLY A 12 -16.98 -16.01 -2.80
C GLY A 12 -17.08 -15.95 -1.28
N ILE A 13 -16.47 -16.91 -0.60
CA ILE A 13 -16.45 -16.97 0.87
C ILE A 13 -15.76 -15.73 1.46
N ALA A 14 -14.63 -15.32 0.89
CA ALA A 14 -13.93 -14.11 1.33
C ALA A 14 -14.81 -12.85 1.21
N ALA A 15 -15.56 -12.72 0.11
CA ALA A 15 -16.45 -11.59 -0.13
C ALA A 15 -17.64 -11.58 0.85
N GLU A 16 -18.21 -12.75 1.15
CA GLU A 16 -19.27 -12.92 2.14
C GLU A 16 -18.80 -12.57 3.55
N MET A 17 -17.64 -13.08 3.97
CA MET A 17 -17.04 -12.78 5.27
C MET A 17 -16.72 -11.29 5.48
N LEU A 18 -16.44 -10.58 4.39
CA LEU A 18 -16.14 -9.15 4.38
C LEU A 18 -17.38 -8.28 4.15
N ASP A 19 -18.54 -8.88 3.91
CA ASP A 19 -19.77 -8.20 3.49
C ASP A 19 -19.53 -7.22 2.31
N ILE A 20 -18.96 -7.75 1.22
CA ILE A 20 -18.70 -7.02 -0.02
C ILE A 20 -19.05 -7.84 -1.26
N HIS A 21 -19.24 -7.14 -2.37
CA HIS A 21 -19.36 -7.79 -3.67
C HIS A 21 -17.98 -8.36 -4.12
N PRO A 22 -17.91 -9.59 -4.69
CA PRO A 22 -16.66 -10.18 -5.18
C PRO A 22 -15.91 -9.34 -6.23
N ARG A 23 -16.61 -8.41 -6.90
CA ARG A 23 -15.99 -7.44 -7.82
C ARG A 23 -15.06 -6.48 -7.10
N THR A 24 -15.33 -6.11 -5.84
CA THR A 24 -14.46 -5.24 -5.05
C THR A 24 -13.10 -5.89 -4.80
N LEU A 25 -13.07 -7.19 -4.47
CA LEU A 25 -11.81 -7.93 -4.34
C LEU A 25 -11.03 -7.99 -5.66
N ARG A 26 -11.72 -8.14 -6.80
CA ARG A 26 -11.08 -8.09 -8.12
C ARG A 26 -10.48 -6.72 -8.43
N ILE A 27 -11.19 -5.63 -8.10
CA ILE A 27 -10.67 -4.27 -8.26
C ILE A 27 -9.42 -4.07 -7.41
N TYR A 28 -9.42 -4.50 -6.15
CA TYR A 28 -8.25 -4.39 -5.29
C TYR A 28 -7.06 -5.22 -5.80
N GLU A 29 -7.31 -6.40 -6.36
CA GLU A 29 -6.27 -7.21 -7.02
C GLU A 29 -5.73 -6.52 -8.28
N GLU A 30 -6.61 -6.04 -9.16
CA GLU A 30 -6.25 -5.31 -10.39
C GLU A 30 -5.42 -4.05 -10.08
N GLU A 31 -5.76 -3.37 -8.99
CA GLU A 31 -5.03 -2.19 -8.50
C GLU A 31 -3.72 -2.55 -7.77
N GLY A 32 -3.43 -3.84 -7.58
CA GLY A 32 -2.23 -4.33 -6.91
C GLY A 32 -2.22 -4.09 -5.40
N LEU A 33 -3.38 -3.85 -4.79
CA LEU A 33 -3.53 -3.68 -3.34
C LEU A 33 -3.56 -5.01 -2.59
N ILE A 34 -3.96 -6.09 -3.26
CA ILE A 34 -3.95 -7.45 -2.72
C ILE A 34 -3.35 -8.41 -3.75
N THR A 35 -2.70 -9.47 -3.27
CA THR A 35 -2.06 -10.48 -4.12
C THR A 35 -2.51 -11.87 -3.68
N PRO A 36 -3.74 -12.29 -4.06
CA PRO A 36 -4.27 -13.56 -3.64
C PRO A 36 -3.45 -14.72 -4.21
N ALA A 37 -3.44 -15.80 -3.45
CA ALA A 37 -2.97 -17.10 -3.87
C ALA A 37 -3.72 -17.59 -5.11
N ARG A 38 -3.02 -18.11 -6.12
CA ARG A 38 -3.65 -18.64 -7.34
C ARG A 38 -3.39 -20.13 -7.53
N LYS A 39 -4.43 -20.85 -7.96
CA LYS A 39 -4.35 -22.21 -8.53
C LYS A 39 -5.18 -22.22 -9.82
N GLY A 40 -4.53 -22.00 -10.96
CA GLY A 40 -5.22 -21.73 -12.23
C GLY A 40 -6.05 -20.45 -12.15
N GLN A 41 -7.34 -20.55 -12.49
CA GLN A 41 -8.28 -19.42 -12.41
C GLN A 41 -8.77 -19.08 -11.00
N TRP A 42 -8.55 -19.99 -10.04
CA TRP A 42 -9.07 -19.87 -8.68
C TRP A 42 -8.18 -18.98 -7.82
N ARG A 43 -8.83 -18.07 -7.10
CA ARG A 43 -8.21 -17.18 -6.12
C ARG A 43 -8.50 -17.69 -4.72
N TYR A 44 -7.47 -17.64 -3.90
CA TYR A 44 -7.45 -18.11 -2.54
C TYR A 44 -6.97 -16.98 -1.65
N PHE A 45 -7.64 -16.81 -0.52
CA PHE A 45 -7.39 -15.76 0.45
C PHE A 45 -7.17 -16.41 1.81
N THR A 46 -6.21 -15.92 2.56
CA THR A 46 -5.98 -16.30 3.95
C THR A 46 -6.72 -15.35 4.88
N MET A 47 -6.82 -15.70 6.16
CA MET A 47 -7.39 -14.78 7.16
C MET A 47 -6.65 -13.43 7.22
N ASP A 48 -5.34 -13.41 6.99
CA ASP A 48 -4.56 -12.17 6.96
C ASP A 48 -4.90 -11.31 5.74
N ASP A 49 -5.19 -11.92 4.59
CA ASP A 49 -5.68 -11.19 3.42
C ASP A 49 -7.03 -10.52 3.70
N LEU A 50 -7.93 -11.21 4.41
CA LEU A 50 -9.23 -10.64 4.80
C LEU A 50 -9.06 -9.46 5.76
N LYS A 51 -8.21 -9.59 6.78
CA LYS A 51 -7.89 -8.48 7.70
C LYS A 51 -7.33 -7.28 6.94
N TRP A 52 -6.41 -7.53 6.01
CA TRP A 52 -5.82 -6.49 5.17
C TRP A 52 -6.88 -5.79 4.29
N VAL A 53 -7.81 -6.54 3.69
CA VAL A 53 -8.94 -5.94 2.95
C VAL A 53 -9.83 -5.10 3.87
N GLY A 54 -10.05 -5.53 5.12
CA GLY A 54 -10.71 -4.71 6.13
C GLY A 54 -10.03 -3.35 6.34
N CYS A 55 -8.72 -3.34 6.53
CA CYS A 55 -7.94 -2.11 6.66
C CYS A 55 -8.01 -1.22 5.40
N LEU A 56 -7.94 -1.82 4.21
CA LEU A 56 -8.10 -1.09 2.94
C LEU A 56 -9.45 -0.38 2.88
N ARG A 57 -10.53 -1.08 3.26
CA ARG A 57 -11.87 -0.51 3.28
C ARG A 57 -12.02 0.62 4.28
N GLU A 58 -11.47 0.48 5.48
CA GLU A 58 -11.49 1.53 6.48
C GLU A 58 -10.77 2.79 5.99
N MET A 59 -9.58 2.64 5.40
CA MET A 59 -8.85 3.75 4.79
C MET A 59 -9.64 4.42 3.66
N ILE A 60 -10.28 3.65 2.79
CA ILE A 60 -11.01 4.18 1.63
C ILE A 60 -12.32 4.86 2.06
N HIS A 61 -13.12 4.21 2.91
CA HIS A 61 -14.49 4.63 3.21
C HIS A 61 -14.59 5.53 4.45
N SER A 62 -13.82 5.24 5.51
CA SER A 62 -13.87 6.01 6.75
C SER A 62 -12.89 7.19 6.73
N HIS A 63 -11.72 7.02 6.13
CA HIS A 63 -10.69 8.07 6.09
C HIS A 63 -10.61 8.81 4.74
N GLY A 64 -11.40 8.41 3.74
CA GLY A 64 -11.45 9.08 2.43
C GLY A 64 -10.15 8.97 1.62
N VAL A 65 -9.30 7.99 1.91
CA VAL A 65 -8.02 7.80 1.23
C VAL A 65 -8.27 7.12 -0.12
N SER A 66 -7.82 7.74 -1.21
CA SER A 66 -7.96 7.14 -2.54
C SER A 66 -7.05 5.94 -2.74
N ILE A 67 -7.46 5.00 -3.61
CA ILE A 67 -6.65 3.84 -4.01
C ILE A 67 -5.27 4.29 -4.53
N ALA A 68 -5.21 5.35 -5.33
CA ALA A 68 -3.95 5.89 -5.85
C ALA A 68 -3.03 6.40 -4.73
N ALA A 69 -3.58 7.01 -3.68
CA ALA A 69 -2.83 7.44 -2.51
C ALA A 69 -2.31 6.22 -1.71
N ILE A 70 -3.14 5.21 -1.47
CA ILE A 70 -2.72 3.97 -0.79
C ILE A 70 -1.58 3.29 -1.55
N LYS A 71 -1.68 3.14 -2.87
CA LYS A 71 -0.62 2.54 -3.70
C LYS A 71 0.70 3.31 -3.57
N LYS A 72 0.66 4.65 -3.60
CA LYS A 72 1.84 5.48 -3.40
C LYS A 72 2.41 5.30 -2.00
N LEU A 73 1.56 5.31 -0.97
CA LEU A 73 1.98 5.11 0.41
C LEU A 73 2.71 3.78 0.57
N LEU A 74 2.12 2.66 0.10
CA LEU A 74 2.73 1.34 0.19
C LEU A 74 4.05 1.24 -0.58
N LYS A 75 4.19 1.94 -1.71
CA LYS A 75 5.46 1.98 -2.46
C LYS A 75 6.58 2.68 -1.70
N TYR A 76 6.26 3.73 -0.95
CA TYR A 76 7.25 4.56 -0.27
C TYR A 76 7.37 4.28 1.22
N THR A 77 6.53 3.41 1.79
CA THR A 77 6.58 3.06 3.21
C THR A 77 7.59 1.95 3.40
N PRO A 78 8.77 2.24 3.97
CA PRO A 78 9.77 1.22 4.16
C PRO A 78 9.38 0.28 5.31
N CYS A 79 9.79 -0.97 5.22
CA CYS A 79 9.49 -1.98 6.24
C CYS A 79 9.93 -1.58 7.65
N TRP A 80 10.99 -0.78 7.79
CA TRP A 80 11.47 -0.34 9.11
C TRP A 80 10.58 0.69 9.81
N ASN A 81 9.70 1.39 9.08
CA ASN A 81 8.67 2.24 9.69
C ASN A 81 7.43 1.44 10.12
N ILE A 82 7.20 0.28 9.49
CA ILE A 82 6.01 -0.55 9.74
C ILE A 82 6.27 -1.55 10.87
N THR A 83 7.46 -2.16 10.85
CA THR A 83 7.84 -3.25 11.77
C THR A 83 8.72 -2.78 12.92
N ASP A 84 8.90 -1.47 13.07
CA ASP A 84 9.82 -0.85 14.02
C ASP A 84 11.20 -1.50 14.02
N CYS A 85 11.74 -1.76 12.82
CA CYS A 85 12.98 -2.49 12.66
C CYS A 85 14.16 -1.67 13.21
N PRO A 86 14.91 -2.20 14.20
CA PRO A 86 15.98 -1.46 14.86
C PRO A 86 17.10 -1.13 13.87
N PHE A 87 17.76 0.00 14.10
CA PHE A 87 18.83 0.50 13.21
C PHE A 87 19.93 -0.54 12.96
N GLU A 88 20.32 -1.27 13.99
CA GLU A 88 21.36 -2.30 13.93
C GLU A 88 21.06 -3.42 12.91
N LYS A 89 19.79 -3.79 12.76
CA LYS A 89 19.34 -4.76 11.76
C LYS A 89 19.17 -4.10 10.39
N ARG A 90 18.63 -2.87 10.38
CA ARG A 90 18.35 -2.08 9.18
C ARG A 90 19.61 -1.72 8.39
N LYS A 91 20.75 -1.44 9.04
CA LYS A 91 22.01 -1.05 8.38
C LYS A 91 22.57 -2.12 7.43
N GLN A 92 22.15 -3.37 7.58
CA GLN A 92 22.51 -4.51 6.72
C GLN A 92 21.39 -4.89 5.74
N CYS A 93 20.28 -4.16 5.72
CA CYS A 93 19.13 -4.47 4.90
C CYS A 93 19.32 -3.93 3.48
N SER A 94 19.26 -4.80 2.48
CA SER A 94 19.33 -4.41 1.07
C SER A 94 18.26 -3.39 0.70
N ALA A 95 17.04 -3.52 1.24
CA ALA A 95 15.96 -2.56 1.03
C ALA A 95 16.24 -1.20 1.66
N PHE A 96 16.99 -1.11 2.77
CA PHE A 96 17.39 0.17 3.36
C PHE A 96 18.50 0.86 2.56
N MET A 97 19.44 0.07 2.03
CA MET A 97 20.55 0.56 1.23
C MET A 97 20.12 0.98 -0.18
N SER A 98 19.10 0.34 -0.74
CA SER A 98 18.61 0.61 -2.11
C SER A 98 17.54 1.70 -2.17
N ASN A 99 16.69 1.80 -1.16
CA ASN A 99 15.60 2.76 -1.12
C ASN A 99 16.04 4.08 -0.47
N GLY A 100 16.61 4.98 -1.26
CA GLY A 100 16.74 6.40 -0.91
C GLY A 100 15.37 7.08 -0.81
N LEU A 101 14.59 6.77 0.24
CA LEU A 101 13.20 7.21 0.40
C LEU A 101 13.05 8.58 1.06
N VAL A 102 13.82 9.56 0.60
CA VAL A 102 13.48 10.96 0.83
C VAL A 102 13.79 11.72 -0.46
N PRO A 103 12.81 12.32 -1.13
CA PRO A 103 13.10 13.42 -2.05
C PRO A 103 13.90 14.45 -1.24
N LYS A 104 15.21 14.55 -1.50
CA LYS A 104 16.08 15.54 -0.84
C LYS A 104 15.56 16.93 -1.19
N LYS A 105 14.66 17.48 -0.36
CA LYS A 105 13.95 18.77 -0.55
C LYS A 105 13.44 18.98 -1.99
N ILE A 106 12.12 18.93 -2.19
CA ILE A 106 11.53 19.74 -3.27
C ILE A 106 11.73 21.20 -2.84
N ASN A 107 12.87 21.79 -3.16
CA ASN A 107 13.01 23.23 -3.11
C ASN A 107 11.94 23.78 -4.06
N ARG A 108 10.86 24.35 -3.53
CA ARG A 108 10.01 25.23 -4.34
C ARG A 108 10.93 26.33 -4.82
N VAL A 109 11.33 26.28 -6.08
CA VAL A 109 11.88 27.45 -6.75
C VAL A 109 10.72 28.44 -6.79
N ILE A 110 10.70 29.38 -5.85
CA ILE A 110 9.79 30.52 -5.92
C ILE A 110 10.27 31.30 -7.14
N PRO A 111 9.43 31.53 -8.16
CA PRO A 111 9.83 32.38 -9.28
C PRO A 111 10.16 33.75 -8.70
N LEU A 112 11.38 34.23 -8.94
CA LEU A 112 11.76 35.58 -8.54
C LEU A 112 10.78 36.54 -9.23
N LYS A 113 9.92 37.20 -8.46
CA LYS A 113 9.20 38.38 -8.92
C LYS A 113 10.28 39.40 -9.27
N HIS A 114 10.59 39.54 -10.55
CA HIS A 114 11.37 40.70 -10.99
C HIS A 114 10.51 41.93 -10.66
N LYS A 115 10.97 42.71 -9.69
CA LYS A 115 10.39 44.00 -9.37
C LYS A 115 10.38 44.82 -10.66
N SER A 116 9.19 45.20 -11.08
CA SER A 116 8.97 46.35 -11.94
C SER A 116 9.63 47.55 -11.27
N ASN A 117 10.73 48.04 -11.83
CA ASN A 117 11.26 49.34 -11.43
C ASN A 117 10.31 50.42 -11.94
N LEU A 118 9.45 50.91 -11.06
CA LEU A 118 8.90 52.25 -11.14
C LEU A 118 9.94 53.22 -10.57
N ALA A 119 10.17 54.29 -11.34
CA ALA A 119 10.54 55.64 -10.93
C ALA A 119 11.88 55.87 -10.19
N ALA A 120 12.83 56.52 -10.87
CA ALA A 120 13.15 57.94 -10.70
C ALA A 120 14.00 58.43 -11.88
#